data_AF-A0A2C9CSQ8-F1
#
_entry.id   AF-A0A2C9CSQ8-F1
#
_cell.length_a   1.000
_cell.length_b   1.000
_cell.length_c   1.000
_cell.angle_alpha   90.00
_cell.angle_beta   90.00
_cell.angle_gamma   90.00
#
_symmetry.space_group_name_H-M   'P 1'
#
loop_
_entity.id
_entity.type
_entity.pdbx_description
1 polymer ?
#
loop_
_entity_poly.entity_id
_entity_poly.type
_entity_poly.pdbx_seq_one_letter_code
_entity_poly.pdbx_strand_id
1 'polypeptide(L)'
;MDFMEKSTAMKRDWLATARTLSEALPYLQRYDGATVVVKFGGHAMSDDAAMERFARDIVLMKQCNVHPVVVHGGGPQINQMLERLSIKSEFIDGKRVTDKATVEVVEMVLAGRINKQIVQAINDQGGRAVGLSGKDANLIVCEKATKTRKDPESNIEKVLDLGFVGEPVEVNPEVLKVFTDSDFIPVVAPIGTGRNGETFNINGDTAAGALAGAMKADRLLLLTDVAGVKDAEGDVVTRLTPDDVRRLTDQGVIAGGMIPKTETALHAMERGVGAVVILDGRAPHACLLELFTEHGAGTLIKA
;
A
#
# COMPACT_ATOMS: atom_id res chain seq x y z
N MET A 1 -30.33 -44.73 9.02
CA MET A 1 -29.90 -43.36 8.68
C MET A 1 -29.36 -43.43 7.28
N ASP A 2 -30.07 -42.83 6.34
CA ASP A 2 -29.75 -42.89 4.91
C ASP A 2 -28.57 -41.94 4.63
N PHE A 3 -27.42 -42.51 4.24
CA PHE A 3 -26.14 -41.82 4.01
C PHE A 3 -25.94 -41.44 2.53
N MET A 4 -27.00 -41.41 1.73
CA MET A 4 -26.92 -41.04 0.32
C MET A 4 -27.05 -39.53 0.12
N GLU A 5 -25.92 -38.83 0.09
CA GLU A 5 -25.84 -37.47 -0.47
C GLU A 5 -25.76 -37.53 -2.01
N LYS A 6 -26.71 -36.88 -2.67
CA LYS A 6 -26.70 -36.74 -4.14
C LYS A 6 -25.71 -35.64 -4.55
N SER A 7 -24.85 -35.93 -5.53
CA SER A 7 -23.83 -35.01 -6.02
C SER A 7 -24.43 -33.66 -6.46
N THR A 8 -23.85 -32.58 -5.93
CA THR A 8 -24.13 -31.18 -6.33
C THR A 8 -23.00 -30.60 -7.19
N ALA A 9 -22.09 -31.47 -7.69
CA ALA A 9 -20.94 -31.10 -8.52
C ALA A 9 -21.31 -30.42 -9.85
N MET A 10 -22.60 -30.31 -10.18
CA MET A 10 -23.10 -29.58 -11.35
C MET A 10 -24.06 -28.42 -10.99
N LYS A 11 -24.23 -28.07 -9.71
CA LYS A 11 -25.11 -26.95 -9.26
C LYS A 11 -24.37 -25.62 -9.09
N ARG A 12 -23.08 -25.68 -8.78
CA ARG A 12 -22.09 -24.60 -8.93
C ARG A 12 -21.20 -24.99 -10.12
N ASP A 13 -20.68 -24.02 -10.86
CA ASP A 13 -19.77 -24.32 -11.98
C ASP A 13 -18.37 -24.69 -11.46
N TRP A 14 -18.29 -25.86 -10.83
CA TRP A 14 -17.04 -26.42 -10.31
C TRP A 14 -16.06 -26.75 -11.43
N LEU A 15 -16.57 -27.02 -12.63
CA LEU A 15 -15.76 -27.20 -13.84
C LEU A 15 -15.08 -25.89 -14.24
N ALA A 16 -15.80 -24.77 -14.27
CA ALA A 16 -15.20 -23.46 -14.49
C ALA A 16 -14.17 -23.12 -13.41
N THR A 17 -14.47 -23.41 -12.13
CA THR A 17 -13.53 -23.15 -11.04
C THR A 17 -12.22 -23.93 -11.23
N ALA A 18 -12.30 -25.24 -11.51
CA ALA A 18 -11.11 -26.07 -11.74
C ALA A 18 -10.33 -25.61 -12.99
N ARG A 19 -11.04 -25.23 -14.06
CA ARG A 19 -10.45 -24.69 -15.27
C ARG A 19 -9.69 -23.38 -15.01
N THR A 20 -10.31 -22.43 -14.32
CA THR A 20 -9.69 -21.14 -13.97
C THR A 20 -8.43 -21.34 -13.13
N LEU A 21 -8.46 -22.22 -12.13
CA LEU A 21 -7.26 -22.53 -11.33
C LEU A 21 -6.14 -23.15 -12.17
N SER A 22 -6.49 -24.04 -13.11
CA SER A 22 -5.52 -24.65 -14.02
C SER A 22 -4.90 -23.63 -14.99
N GLU A 23 -5.72 -22.70 -15.52
CA GLU A 23 -5.26 -21.64 -16.43
C GLU A 23 -4.42 -20.59 -15.70
N ALA A 24 -4.65 -20.38 -14.39
CA ALA A 24 -3.88 -19.46 -13.56
C ALA A 24 -2.46 -19.97 -13.19
N LEU A 25 -2.20 -21.28 -13.31
CA LEU A 25 -0.96 -21.92 -12.83
C LEU A 25 0.34 -21.24 -13.29
N PRO A 26 0.52 -20.83 -14.57
CA PRO A 26 1.75 -20.16 -15.00
C PRO A 26 1.99 -18.83 -14.26
N TYR A 27 0.92 -18.11 -13.91
CA TYR A 27 1.02 -16.85 -13.18
C TYR A 27 1.30 -17.07 -11.69
N LEU A 28 0.74 -18.13 -11.10
CA LEU A 28 1.09 -18.56 -9.73
C LEU A 28 2.57 -18.89 -9.64
N GLN A 29 3.09 -19.68 -10.59
CA GLN A 29 4.51 -20.07 -10.63
C GLN A 29 5.46 -18.88 -10.86
N ARG A 30 5.04 -17.85 -11.60
CA ARG A 30 5.84 -16.63 -11.82
C ARG A 30 6.15 -15.89 -10.52
N TYR A 31 5.26 -15.96 -9.52
CA TYR A 31 5.38 -15.24 -8.26
C TYR A 31 5.66 -16.17 -7.06
N ASP A 32 6.01 -17.43 -7.32
CA ASP A 32 6.45 -18.38 -6.28
C ASP A 32 7.69 -17.83 -5.56
N GLY A 33 7.60 -17.67 -4.23
CA GLY A 33 8.65 -17.07 -3.41
C GLY A 33 8.80 -15.55 -3.55
N ALA A 34 7.95 -14.87 -4.33
CA ALA A 34 8.08 -13.44 -4.57
C ALA A 34 7.67 -12.62 -3.35
N THR A 35 8.42 -11.56 -3.05
CA THR A 35 8.04 -10.56 -2.05
C THR A 35 7.21 -9.46 -2.70
N VAL A 36 6.00 -9.26 -2.19
CA VAL A 36 5.06 -8.25 -2.72
C VAL A 36 4.66 -7.29 -1.62
N VAL A 37 5.02 -6.01 -1.75
CA VAL A 37 4.53 -4.98 -0.83
C VAL A 37 3.22 -4.43 -1.37
N VAL A 38 2.16 -4.43 -0.56
CA VAL A 38 0.83 -3.97 -0.95
C VAL A 38 0.44 -2.79 -0.10
N LYS A 39 0.38 -1.61 -0.70
CA LYS A 39 -0.16 -0.43 -0.06
C LYS A 39 -1.68 -0.47 -0.17
N PHE A 40 -2.36 -0.65 0.96
CA PHE A 40 -3.82 -0.67 1.09
C PHE A 40 -4.33 0.58 1.82
N GLY A 41 -4.95 1.53 1.12
CA GLY A 41 -5.41 2.76 1.78
C GLY A 41 -6.36 3.61 0.97
N GLY A 42 -7.07 4.52 1.63
CA GLY A 42 -8.01 5.46 1.01
C GLY A 42 -9.44 4.92 0.99
N HIS A 43 -10.19 5.28 -0.05
CA HIS A 43 -11.58 4.83 -0.24
C HIS A 43 -11.73 3.31 -0.36
N ALA A 44 -10.66 2.58 -0.71
CA ALA A 44 -10.66 1.10 -0.73
C ALA A 44 -10.91 0.47 0.66
N MET A 45 -10.75 1.24 1.76
CA MET A 45 -11.00 0.79 3.14
C MET A 45 -12.36 1.20 3.70
N SER A 46 -13.26 1.72 2.86
CA SER A 46 -14.47 2.42 3.32
C SER A 46 -15.66 1.51 3.63
N ASP A 47 -15.66 0.25 3.19
CA ASP A 47 -16.69 -0.74 3.54
C ASP A 47 -16.08 -2.08 3.96
N ASP A 48 -16.81 -2.80 4.82
CA ASP A 48 -16.37 -4.06 5.42
C ASP A 48 -16.20 -5.19 4.39
N ALA A 49 -17.01 -5.20 3.32
CA ALA A 49 -16.91 -6.21 2.28
C ALA A 49 -15.66 -6.00 1.39
N ALA A 50 -15.24 -4.75 1.17
CA ALA A 50 -13.97 -4.44 0.51
C ALA A 50 -12.78 -4.91 1.35
N MET A 51 -12.82 -4.68 2.67
CA MET A 51 -11.82 -5.19 3.62
C MET A 51 -11.75 -6.72 3.59
N GLU A 52 -12.91 -7.41 3.63
CA GLU A 52 -13.00 -8.86 3.59
C GLU A 52 -12.41 -9.44 2.29
N ARG A 53 -12.76 -8.86 1.14
CA ARG A 53 -12.20 -9.26 -0.17
C ARG A 53 -10.70 -9.07 -0.23
N PHE A 54 -10.20 -7.90 0.21
CA PHE A 54 -8.77 -7.63 0.27
C PHE A 54 -8.05 -8.62 1.18
N ALA A 55 -8.56 -8.86 2.38
CA ALA A 55 -8.00 -9.83 3.30
C ALA A 55 -7.91 -11.22 2.68
N ARG A 56 -8.97 -11.66 1.98
CA ARG A 56 -8.98 -12.94 1.27
C ARG A 56 -7.94 -13.01 0.16
N ASP A 57 -7.75 -11.94 -0.60
CA ASP A 57 -6.69 -11.87 -1.64
C ASP A 57 -5.30 -12.04 -1.01
N ILE A 58 -5.03 -11.33 0.08
CA ILE A 58 -3.76 -11.40 0.80
C ILE A 58 -3.50 -12.82 1.35
N VAL A 59 -4.53 -13.48 1.88
CA VAL A 59 -4.42 -14.89 2.29
C VAL A 59 -4.14 -15.78 1.08
N LEU A 60 -4.84 -15.61 -0.04
CA LEU A 60 -4.62 -16.43 -1.23
C LEU A 60 -3.20 -16.25 -1.79
N MET A 61 -2.70 -15.02 -1.83
CA MET A 61 -1.30 -14.74 -2.17
C MET A 61 -0.35 -15.56 -1.29
N LYS A 62 -0.55 -15.53 0.03
CA LYS A 62 0.28 -16.30 0.97
C LYS A 62 0.20 -17.81 0.73
N GLN A 63 -0.99 -18.34 0.43
CA GLN A 63 -1.18 -19.77 0.10
C GLN A 63 -0.51 -20.18 -1.21
N CYS A 64 -0.32 -19.24 -2.13
CA CYS A 64 0.43 -19.45 -3.37
C CYS A 64 1.94 -19.17 -3.22
N ASN A 65 2.46 -19.19 -1.99
CA ASN A 65 3.86 -18.93 -1.65
C ASN A 65 4.37 -17.54 -2.10
N VAL A 66 3.48 -16.57 -2.27
CA VAL A 66 3.85 -15.15 -2.32
C VAL A 66 4.05 -14.67 -0.87
N HIS A 67 5.00 -13.78 -0.63
CA HIS A 67 5.23 -13.18 0.68
C HIS A 67 4.68 -11.73 0.71
N PRO A 68 3.38 -11.54 0.96
CA PRO A 68 2.79 -10.21 1.05
C PRO A 68 3.25 -9.46 2.30
N VAL A 69 3.62 -8.18 2.12
CA VAL A 69 3.77 -7.21 3.20
C VAL A 69 2.74 -6.11 3.00
N VAL A 70 1.77 -6.02 3.90
CA VAL A 70 0.70 -5.01 3.79
C VAL A 70 1.16 -3.73 4.47
N VAL A 71 1.02 -2.60 3.80
CA VAL A 71 1.23 -1.26 4.37
C VAL A 71 -0.06 -0.49 4.22
N HIS A 72 -0.57 0.12 5.28
CA HIS A 72 -1.91 0.73 5.21
C HIS A 72 -1.95 2.24 5.32
N GLY A 73 -3.08 2.83 4.89
CA GLY A 73 -3.44 4.21 5.14
C GLY A 73 -4.49 4.35 6.26
N GLY A 74 -5.11 5.53 6.36
CA GLY A 74 -6.17 5.75 7.34
C GLY A 74 -6.70 7.17 7.45
N GLY A 75 -6.56 7.97 6.39
CA GLY A 75 -6.91 9.40 6.39
C GLY A 75 -8.32 9.71 6.93
N PRO A 76 -9.38 9.04 6.41
CA PRO A 76 -10.75 9.25 6.87
C PRO A 76 -10.97 8.95 8.36
N GLN A 77 -10.42 7.84 8.86
CA GLN A 77 -10.58 7.42 10.25
C GLN A 77 -9.79 8.31 11.22
N ILE A 78 -8.63 8.83 10.79
CA ILE A 78 -7.90 9.87 11.54
C ILE A 78 -8.75 11.13 11.63
N ASN A 79 -9.32 11.60 10.51
CA ASN A 79 -10.17 12.80 10.50
C ASN A 79 -11.34 12.67 11.47
N GLN A 80 -12.04 11.52 11.44
CA GLN A 80 -13.14 11.23 12.34
C GLN A 80 -12.72 11.31 13.83
N MET A 81 -11.54 10.80 14.18
CA MET A 81 -11.06 10.86 15.56
C MET A 81 -10.65 12.28 15.98
N LEU A 82 -9.95 13.02 15.10
CA LEU A 82 -9.57 14.40 15.36
C LEU A 82 -10.81 15.28 15.57
N GLU A 83 -11.85 15.10 14.75
CA GLU A 83 -13.13 15.79 14.89
C GLU A 83 -13.80 15.48 16.24
N ARG A 84 -13.85 14.21 16.65
CA ARG A 84 -14.39 13.80 17.96
C ARG A 84 -13.65 14.43 19.13
N LEU A 85 -12.36 14.70 18.98
CA LEU A 85 -11.52 15.34 19.99
C LEU A 85 -11.43 16.86 19.83
N SER A 86 -12.16 17.44 18.87
CA SER A 86 -12.11 18.87 18.54
C SER A 86 -10.71 19.39 18.21
N ILE A 87 -9.86 18.54 17.62
CA ILE A 87 -8.52 18.90 17.15
C ILE A 87 -8.63 19.32 15.68
N LYS A 88 -8.18 20.53 15.35
CA LYS A 88 -8.19 21.03 13.97
C LYS A 88 -7.18 20.26 13.12
N SER A 89 -7.59 19.89 11.92
CA SER A 89 -6.73 19.24 10.95
C SER A 89 -6.56 20.11 9.72
N GLU A 90 -5.32 20.24 9.25
CA GLU A 90 -4.96 20.94 8.02
C GLU A 90 -4.08 20.05 7.13
N PHE A 91 -4.17 20.27 5.82
CA PHE A 91 -3.36 19.57 4.83
C PHE A 91 -2.59 20.57 3.97
N ILE A 92 -1.32 20.28 3.72
CA ILE A 92 -0.45 21.04 2.81
C ILE A 92 0.17 20.03 1.83
N ASP A 93 -0.06 20.22 0.54
CA ASP A 93 0.43 19.35 -0.54
C ASP A 93 0.18 17.85 -0.32
N GLY A 94 -1.02 17.48 0.17
CA GLY A 94 -1.40 16.09 0.43
C GLY A 94 -0.74 15.47 1.68
N LYS A 95 0.09 16.21 2.42
CA LYS A 95 0.59 15.81 3.74
C LYS A 95 -0.24 16.49 4.83
N ARG A 96 -0.60 15.75 5.89
CA ARG A 96 -1.31 16.30 7.05
C ARG A 96 -0.32 17.09 7.90
N VAL A 97 -0.61 18.37 8.16
CA VAL A 97 0.15 19.13 9.16
C VAL A 97 -0.11 18.48 10.50
N THR A 98 0.96 18.03 11.16
CA THR A 98 0.86 17.14 12.31
C THR A 98 1.55 17.79 13.50
N ASP A 99 0.83 18.48 14.37
CA ASP A 99 1.39 18.94 15.65
C ASP A 99 1.49 17.79 16.67
N LYS A 100 1.92 18.11 17.90
CA LYS A 100 2.13 17.10 18.95
C LYS A 100 0.84 16.36 19.32
N ALA A 101 -0.28 17.07 19.47
CA ALA A 101 -1.57 16.45 19.79
C ALA A 101 -2.06 15.58 18.62
N THR A 102 -1.85 16.06 17.39
CA THR A 102 -2.24 15.35 16.17
C THR A 102 -1.44 14.06 16.00
N VAL A 103 -0.12 14.06 16.24
CA VAL A 103 0.70 12.84 16.04
C VAL A 103 0.31 11.72 17.00
N GLU A 104 -0.03 12.06 18.25
CA GLU A 104 -0.50 11.08 19.24
C GLU A 104 -1.79 10.41 18.77
N VAL A 105 -2.75 11.18 18.26
CA VAL A 105 -4.01 10.64 17.69
C VAL A 105 -3.75 9.82 16.43
N VAL A 106 -2.89 10.31 15.54
CA VAL A 106 -2.52 9.61 14.31
C VAL A 106 -1.90 8.25 14.62
N GLU A 107 -0.98 8.18 15.58
CA GLU A 107 -0.38 6.93 16.04
C GLU A 107 -1.44 5.96 16.60
N MET A 108 -2.26 6.41 17.55
CA MET A 108 -3.29 5.57 18.17
C MET A 108 -4.28 5.01 17.13
N VAL A 109 -4.68 5.85 16.17
CA VAL A 109 -5.65 5.45 15.14
C VAL A 109 -5.02 4.49 14.12
N LEU A 110 -3.84 4.81 13.60
CA LEU A 110 -3.19 3.96 12.59
C LEU A 110 -2.74 2.64 13.21
N ALA A 111 -1.93 2.66 14.27
CA ALA A 111 -1.32 1.46 14.85
C ALA A 111 -2.29 0.67 15.76
N GLY A 112 -3.20 1.35 16.46
CA GLY A 112 -4.09 0.72 17.44
C GLY A 112 -5.42 0.26 16.87
N ARG A 113 -6.04 1.05 15.98
CA ARG A 113 -7.37 0.73 15.43
C ARG A 113 -7.28 0.11 14.04
N ILE A 114 -6.79 0.85 13.06
CA ILE A 114 -6.87 0.45 11.66
C ILE A 114 -5.98 -0.76 11.38
N ASN A 115 -4.75 -0.73 11.87
CA ASN A 115 -3.81 -1.85 11.76
C ASN A 115 -4.44 -3.16 12.28
N LYS A 116 -5.09 -3.08 13.45
CA LYS A 116 -5.70 -4.26 14.09
C LYS A 116 -6.98 -4.72 13.40
N GLN A 117 -7.74 -3.81 12.80
CA GLN A 117 -8.88 -4.17 11.94
C GLN A 117 -8.44 -4.97 10.70
N ILE A 118 -7.36 -4.56 10.03
CA ILE A 118 -6.82 -5.30 8.88
C ILE A 118 -6.27 -6.66 9.32
N VAL A 119 -5.52 -6.69 10.43
CA VAL A 119 -5.01 -7.94 11.01
C VAL A 119 -6.15 -8.92 11.29
N GLN A 120 -7.23 -8.44 11.93
CA GLN A 120 -8.40 -9.25 12.20
C GLN A 120 -9.05 -9.76 10.91
N ALA A 121 -9.27 -8.91 9.91
CA ALA A 121 -9.87 -9.31 8.64
C ALA A 121 -9.06 -10.41 7.94
N ILE A 122 -7.72 -10.32 7.94
CA ILE A 122 -6.84 -11.36 7.38
C ILE A 122 -6.97 -12.67 8.17
N ASN A 123 -7.00 -12.59 9.50
CA ASN A 123 -7.16 -13.77 10.36
C ASN A 123 -8.53 -14.44 10.18
N ASP A 124 -9.59 -13.67 10.00
CA ASP A 124 -10.95 -14.17 9.78
C ASP A 124 -11.06 -14.94 8.44
N GLN A 125 -10.17 -14.69 7.49
CA GLN A 125 -10.02 -15.44 6.23
C GLN A 125 -9.06 -16.65 6.35
N GLY A 126 -8.61 -16.99 7.56
CA GLY A 126 -7.69 -18.11 7.83
C GLY A 126 -6.21 -17.78 7.66
N GLY A 127 -5.86 -16.50 7.48
CA GLY A 127 -4.49 -16.02 7.51
C GLY A 127 -3.91 -15.94 8.92
N ARG A 128 -2.62 -15.56 8.99
CA ARG A 128 -1.92 -15.32 10.26
C ARG A 128 -1.24 -13.94 10.21
N ALA A 129 -2.00 -12.88 10.40
CA ALA A 129 -1.47 -11.52 10.33
C ALA A 129 -0.83 -11.06 11.65
N VAL A 130 0.26 -10.29 11.53
CA VAL A 130 0.93 -9.62 12.65
C VAL A 130 0.98 -8.13 12.35
N GLY A 131 0.40 -7.33 13.24
CA GLY A 131 0.34 -5.89 13.09
C GLY A 131 1.54 -5.18 13.71
N LEU A 132 2.26 -4.40 12.92
CA LEU A 132 3.44 -3.62 13.28
C LEU A 132 3.25 -2.14 12.93
N SER A 133 4.11 -1.31 13.49
CA SER A 133 4.42 0.06 13.07
C SER A 133 5.90 0.14 12.70
N GLY A 134 6.34 1.26 12.13
CA GLY A 134 7.77 1.50 11.91
C GLY A 134 8.58 1.66 13.22
N LYS A 135 7.94 1.81 14.38
CA LYS A 135 8.64 1.82 15.67
C LYS A 135 9.07 0.42 16.12
N ASP A 136 8.30 -0.59 15.73
CA ASP A 136 8.56 -1.97 16.16
C ASP A 136 9.89 -2.45 15.56
N ALA A 137 10.82 -2.81 16.45
CA ALA A 137 12.20 -3.17 16.11
C ALA A 137 12.96 -2.10 15.27
N ASN A 138 12.60 -0.82 15.42
CA ASN A 138 13.17 0.28 14.62
C ASN A 138 13.03 0.05 13.10
N LEU A 139 11.92 -0.55 12.67
CA LEU A 139 11.65 -0.87 11.26
C LEU A 139 11.76 0.35 10.34
N ILE A 140 11.30 1.54 10.77
CA ILE A 140 11.39 2.79 10.00
C ILE A 140 11.88 3.92 10.91
N VAL A 141 13.11 4.38 10.66
CA VAL A 141 13.69 5.57 11.27
C VAL A 141 13.48 6.76 10.33
N CYS A 142 12.98 7.85 10.89
CA CYS A 142 12.62 9.07 10.17
C CYS A 142 13.40 10.28 10.64
N GLU A 143 13.54 11.23 9.72
CA GLU A 143 13.85 12.62 10.03
C GLU A 143 12.61 13.48 9.74
N LYS A 144 12.56 14.66 10.35
CA LYS A 144 11.47 15.62 10.13
C LYS A 144 11.49 16.06 8.66
N ALA A 145 10.35 15.95 7.99
CA ALA A 145 10.22 16.36 6.60
C ALA A 145 10.45 17.87 6.47
N THR A 146 11.39 18.26 5.62
CA THR A 146 11.63 19.66 5.26
C THR A 146 11.09 19.91 3.86
N LYS A 147 10.01 20.69 3.75
CA LYS A 147 9.55 21.20 2.44
C LYS A 147 9.87 22.68 2.33
N THR A 148 10.38 23.08 1.17
CA THR A 148 10.41 24.49 0.78
C THR A 148 9.28 24.76 -0.22
N ARG A 149 8.56 25.86 -0.04
CA ARG A 149 7.62 26.39 -1.03
C ARG A 149 8.20 27.66 -1.60
N LYS A 150 8.39 27.65 -2.91
CA LYS A 150 8.78 28.85 -3.66
C LYS A 150 7.52 29.70 -3.85
N ASP A 151 7.57 30.95 -3.39
CA ASP A 151 6.50 31.90 -3.63
C ASP A 151 6.46 32.24 -5.13
N PRO A 152 5.31 32.14 -5.83
CA PRO A 152 5.24 32.48 -7.25
C PRO A 152 5.58 33.96 -7.54
N GLU A 153 5.36 34.86 -6.58
CA GLU A 153 5.57 36.31 -6.74
C GLU A 153 6.90 36.79 -6.16
N SER A 154 7.57 35.98 -5.34
CA SER A 154 8.91 36.28 -4.84
C SER A 154 9.81 35.05 -4.95
N ASN A 155 11.04 35.20 -5.45
CA ASN A 155 12.02 34.10 -5.50
C ASN A 155 12.49 33.63 -4.10
N ILE A 156 11.71 33.86 -3.04
CA ILE A 156 11.99 33.47 -1.67
C ILE A 156 11.40 32.07 -1.43
N GLU A 157 12.25 31.14 -1.03
CA GLU A 157 11.82 29.83 -0.53
C GLU A 157 11.45 29.94 0.94
N LYS A 158 10.18 29.62 1.28
CA LYS A 158 9.75 29.46 2.68
C LYS A 158 9.78 28.00 3.08
N VAL A 159 10.45 27.70 4.19
CA VAL A 159 10.36 26.38 4.83
C VAL A 159 8.96 26.21 5.40
N LEU A 160 8.25 25.20 4.93
CA LEU A 160 6.96 24.78 5.46
C LEU A 160 7.22 23.83 6.65
N ASP A 161 6.84 24.27 7.85
CA ASP A 161 6.85 23.38 9.01
C ASP A 161 5.58 22.51 8.99
N LEU A 162 5.75 21.22 8.68
CA LEU A 162 4.68 20.23 8.70
C LEU A 162 4.52 19.55 10.08
N GLY A 163 5.32 19.94 11.07
CA GLY A 163 5.36 19.33 12.40
C GLY A 163 5.97 17.94 12.39
N PHE A 164 5.32 16.98 13.05
CA PHE A 164 5.72 15.58 13.17
C PHE A 164 5.39 14.76 11.91
N VAL A 165 5.66 15.32 10.74
CA VAL A 165 5.67 14.59 9.47
C VAL A 165 7.08 14.11 9.19
N GLY A 166 7.25 12.82 8.92
CA GLY A 166 8.56 12.20 8.74
C GLY A 166 8.85 11.76 7.32
N GLU A 167 10.13 11.75 6.98
CA GLU A 167 10.67 11.10 5.80
C GLU A 167 11.54 9.91 6.23
N PRO A 168 11.30 8.69 5.71
CA PRO A 168 12.13 7.54 6.01
C PRO A 168 13.57 7.75 5.54
N VAL A 169 14.51 7.77 6.48
CA VAL A 169 15.95 7.88 6.19
C VAL A 169 16.67 6.55 6.31
N GLU A 170 16.14 5.65 7.15
CA GLU A 170 16.70 4.33 7.39
C GLU A 170 15.55 3.34 7.64
N VAL A 171 15.62 2.17 7.00
CA VAL A 171 14.59 1.13 7.09
C VAL A 171 15.30 -0.17 7.41
N ASN A 172 14.97 -0.79 8.55
CA ASN A 172 15.52 -2.09 8.95
C ASN A 172 14.52 -3.22 8.64
N PRO A 173 14.69 -3.95 7.53
CA PRO A 173 13.76 -5.01 7.14
C PRO A 173 13.90 -6.31 7.94
N GLU A 174 14.85 -6.43 8.87
CA GLU A 174 15.14 -7.71 9.55
C GLU A 174 13.91 -8.34 10.19
N VAL A 175 13.10 -7.55 10.91
CA VAL A 175 11.85 -8.04 11.50
C VAL A 175 10.87 -8.54 10.43
N LEU A 176 10.86 -7.93 9.24
CA LEU A 176 9.99 -8.36 8.14
C LEU A 176 10.49 -9.64 7.47
N LYS A 177 11.80 -9.81 7.34
CA LYS A 177 12.43 -11.01 6.77
C LYS A 177 12.13 -12.27 7.59
N VAL A 178 11.97 -12.14 8.91
CA VAL A 178 11.52 -13.25 9.77
C VAL A 178 10.17 -13.80 9.32
N PHE A 179 9.28 -12.97 8.77
CA PHE A 179 7.98 -13.43 8.29
C PHE A 179 8.03 -14.13 6.94
N THR A 180 9.03 -13.82 6.10
CA THR A 180 9.19 -14.43 4.77
C THR A 180 9.18 -15.96 4.89
N ASP A 181 9.96 -16.52 5.82
CA ASP A 181 10.11 -17.97 6.03
C ASP A 181 9.02 -18.59 6.93
N SER A 182 7.96 -17.85 7.25
CA SER A 182 6.87 -18.28 8.12
C SER A 182 5.51 -18.13 7.44
N ASP A 183 4.44 -18.62 8.05
CA ASP A 183 3.08 -18.38 7.55
C ASP A 183 2.52 -16.99 7.92
N PHE A 184 3.29 -16.16 8.62
CA PHE A 184 2.81 -14.86 9.09
C PHE A 184 2.80 -13.81 7.98
N ILE A 185 1.83 -12.90 8.06
CA ILE A 185 1.63 -11.80 7.12
C ILE A 185 1.80 -10.47 7.88
N PRO A 186 2.89 -9.71 7.65
CA PRO A 186 3.07 -8.43 8.31
C PRO A 186 2.13 -7.37 7.77
N VAL A 187 1.51 -6.62 8.68
CA VAL A 187 0.66 -5.46 8.39
C VAL A 187 1.27 -4.24 9.08
N VAL A 188 1.79 -3.29 8.32
CA VAL A 188 2.59 -2.17 8.82
C VAL A 188 1.81 -0.85 8.76
N ALA A 189 1.71 -0.18 9.91
CA ALA A 189 1.22 1.18 10.02
C ALA A 189 2.33 2.19 9.67
N PRO A 190 2.05 3.26 8.90
CA PRO A 190 3.04 4.21 8.41
C PRO A 190 3.42 5.25 9.47
N ILE A 191 3.93 4.78 10.61
CA ILE A 191 4.46 5.57 11.72
C ILE A 191 5.95 5.24 11.85
N GLY A 192 6.81 6.25 11.87
CA GLY A 192 8.26 6.09 12.08
C GLY A 192 8.73 6.59 13.43
N THR A 193 9.94 6.18 13.82
CA THR A 193 10.63 6.72 14.99
C THR A 193 11.69 7.73 14.59
N GLY A 194 11.82 8.83 15.33
CA GLY A 194 12.96 9.72 15.25
C GLY A 194 14.18 9.17 15.99
N ARG A 195 15.36 9.73 15.73
CA ARG A 195 16.62 9.33 16.39
C ARG A 195 16.64 9.65 17.89
N ASN A 196 15.76 10.54 18.37
CA ASN A 196 15.63 10.87 19.79
C ASN A 196 14.34 10.30 20.41
N GLY A 197 13.69 9.33 19.75
CA GLY A 197 12.44 8.71 20.20
C GLY A 197 11.18 9.48 19.82
N GLU A 198 11.27 10.46 18.91
CA GLU A 198 10.10 11.14 18.38
C GLU A 198 9.21 10.20 17.57
N THR A 199 7.94 10.56 17.42
CA THR A 199 7.02 9.86 16.52
C THR A 199 6.81 10.69 15.28
N PHE A 200 6.86 10.05 14.11
CA PHE A 200 6.57 10.72 12.86
C PHE A 200 5.44 10.02 12.10
N ASN A 201 4.51 10.83 11.59
CA ASN A 201 3.51 10.43 10.63
C ASN A 201 4.13 10.40 9.22
N ILE A 202 4.05 9.26 8.54
CA ILE A 202 4.60 9.06 7.20
C ILE A 202 3.44 8.92 6.22
N ASN A 203 3.58 9.47 5.00
CA ASN A 203 2.64 9.15 3.94
C ASN A 203 2.67 7.63 3.65
N GLY A 204 1.50 6.99 3.54
CA GLY A 204 1.41 5.54 3.36
C GLY A 204 2.03 5.02 2.06
N ASP A 205 1.97 5.79 0.96
CA ASP A 205 2.64 5.43 -0.30
C ASP A 205 4.17 5.50 -0.09
N THR A 206 4.67 6.57 0.52
CA THR A 206 6.10 6.73 0.86
C THR A 206 6.62 5.62 1.77
N ALA A 207 5.87 5.26 2.80
CA ALA A 207 6.24 4.15 3.70
C ALA A 207 6.29 2.82 2.94
N ALA A 208 5.31 2.54 2.07
CA ALA A 208 5.29 1.34 1.27
C ALA A 208 6.45 1.27 0.27
N GLY A 209 6.77 2.38 -0.41
CA GLY A 209 7.93 2.47 -1.30
C GLY A 209 9.25 2.25 -0.57
N ALA A 210 9.42 2.85 0.62
CA ALA A 210 10.62 2.68 1.43
C ALA A 210 10.81 1.23 1.91
N LEU A 211 9.73 0.59 2.38
CA LEU A 211 9.74 -0.82 2.78
C LEU A 211 10.00 -1.75 1.60
N ALA A 212 9.36 -1.51 0.45
CA ALA A 212 9.57 -2.30 -0.77
C ALA A 212 11.02 -2.23 -1.24
N GLY A 213 11.62 -1.04 -1.25
CA GLY A 213 13.03 -0.85 -1.57
C GLY A 213 13.96 -1.59 -0.60
N ALA A 214 13.72 -1.47 0.71
CA ALA A 214 14.52 -2.15 1.73
C ALA A 214 14.43 -3.68 1.66
N MET A 215 13.25 -4.20 1.29
CA MET A 215 13.02 -5.63 1.08
C MET A 215 13.48 -6.11 -0.31
N LYS A 216 13.85 -5.21 -1.23
CA LYS A 216 14.06 -5.51 -2.66
C LYS A 216 12.89 -6.30 -3.27
N ALA A 217 11.68 -5.83 -3.00
CA ALA A 217 10.46 -6.52 -3.38
C ALA A 217 10.35 -6.71 -4.90
N ASP A 218 9.84 -7.86 -5.33
CA ASP A 218 9.56 -8.15 -6.74
C ASP A 218 8.47 -7.22 -7.29
N ARG A 219 7.49 -6.88 -6.44
CA ARG A 219 6.40 -5.95 -6.76
C ARG A 219 6.07 -5.02 -5.60
N LEU A 220 5.75 -3.78 -5.95
CA LEU A 220 5.01 -2.85 -5.10
C LEU A 220 3.65 -2.57 -5.74
N LEU A 221 2.56 -2.90 -5.05
CA LEU A 221 1.19 -2.62 -5.47
C LEU A 221 0.66 -1.40 -4.71
N LEU A 222 0.37 -0.32 -5.42
CA LEU A 222 -0.23 0.90 -4.87
C LEU A 222 -1.74 0.93 -5.18
N LEU A 223 -2.55 0.43 -4.25
CA LEU A 223 -4.01 0.47 -4.38
C LEU A 223 -4.51 1.89 -4.14
N THR A 224 -5.23 2.43 -5.12
CA THR A 224 -5.77 3.80 -5.11
C THR A 224 -7.23 3.82 -5.57
N ASP A 225 -7.85 5.00 -5.64
CA ASP A 225 -9.24 5.22 -6.10
C ASP A 225 -9.35 5.62 -7.58
N VAL A 226 -8.28 5.41 -8.35
CA VAL A 226 -8.22 5.64 -9.80
C VAL A 226 -7.71 4.39 -10.51
N ALA A 227 -8.11 4.22 -11.77
CA ALA A 227 -7.81 3.03 -12.58
C ALA A 227 -6.31 2.84 -12.91
N GLY A 228 -5.51 3.91 -12.82
CA GLY A 228 -4.09 3.90 -13.14
C GLY A 228 -3.61 5.31 -13.51
N VAL A 229 -2.44 5.39 -14.13
CA VAL A 229 -1.93 6.61 -14.76
C VAL A 229 -2.66 6.78 -16.09
N LYS A 230 -3.18 8.00 -16.33
CA LYS A 230 -3.86 8.36 -17.57
C LYS A 230 -2.94 9.12 -18.52
N ASP A 231 -3.14 8.94 -19.81
CA ASP A 231 -2.54 9.80 -20.84
C ASP A 231 -3.31 11.13 -20.99
N ALA A 232 -2.94 11.93 -21.99
CA ALA A 232 -3.54 13.23 -22.24
C ALA A 232 -4.99 13.12 -22.74
N GLU A 233 -5.34 11.99 -23.35
CA GLU A 233 -6.65 11.62 -23.85
C GLU A 233 -7.57 11.13 -22.73
N GLY A 234 -7.00 10.73 -21.59
CA GLY A 234 -7.71 10.28 -20.39
C GLY A 234 -7.82 8.77 -20.27
N ASP A 235 -7.16 8.02 -21.16
CA ASP A 235 -7.12 6.57 -21.19
C ASP A 235 -6.02 6.04 -20.26
N VAL A 236 -6.24 4.87 -19.67
CA VAL A 236 -5.28 4.27 -18.73
C VAL A 236 -4.10 3.68 -19.49
N VAL A 237 -2.90 4.19 -19.22
CA VAL A 237 -1.67 3.63 -19.77
C VAL A 237 -1.30 2.39 -18.97
N THR A 238 -1.33 1.22 -19.60
CA THR A 238 -1.12 -0.06 -18.90
C THR A 238 0.35 -0.35 -18.58
N ARG A 239 1.29 0.28 -19.30
CA ARG A 239 2.73 0.09 -19.09
C ARG A 239 3.52 1.38 -19.32
N LEU A 240 4.39 1.71 -18.39
CA LEU A 240 5.30 2.85 -18.46
C LEU A 240 6.72 2.43 -18.09
N THR A 241 7.71 3.09 -18.69
CA THR A 241 9.08 3.09 -18.19
C THR A 241 9.29 4.24 -17.20
N PRO A 242 10.34 4.22 -16.37
CA PRO A 242 10.74 5.38 -15.57
C PRO A 242 10.88 6.68 -16.37
N ASP A 243 11.38 6.60 -17.61
CA ASP A 243 11.55 7.76 -18.48
C ASP A 243 10.22 8.28 -19.02
N ASP A 244 9.26 7.38 -19.32
CA ASP A 244 7.91 7.79 -19.69
C ASP A 244 7.22 8.54 -18.55
N VAL A 245 7.39 8.07 -17.31
CA VAL A 245 6.85 8.76 -16.13
C VAL A 245 7.41 10.17 -16.04
N ARG A 246 8.75 10.34 -16.11
CA ARG A 246 9.40 11.67 -16.05
C ARG A 246 8.89 12.58 -17.17
N ARG A 247 8.84 12.07 -18.40
CA ARG A 247 8.33 12.81 -19.57
C ARG A 247 6.88 13.23 -19.40
N LEU A 248 5.99 12.34 -18.96
CA LEU A 248 4.57 12.65 -18.76
C LEU A 248 4.34 13.64 -17.61
N THR A 249 5.19 13.60 -16.57
CA THR A 249 5.20 14.62 -15.51
C THR A 249 5.64 15.98 -16.05
N ASP A 250 6.72 16.05 -16.84
CA ASP A 250 7.21 17.30 -17.43
C ASP A 250 6.22 17.92 -18.42
N GLN A 251 5.45 17.07 -19.12
CA GLN A 251 4.37 17.49 -20.02
C GLN A 251 3.09 17.93 -19.27
N GLY A 252 3.04 17.77 -17.95
CA GLY A 252 1.87 18.10 -17.13
C GLY A 252 0.70 17.12 -17.24
N VAL A 253 0.90 15.97 -17.89
CA VAL A 253 -0.12 14.89 -18.01
C VAL A 253 -0.30 14.20 -16.66
N ILE A 254 0.81 13.85 -16.00
CA ILE A 254 0.79 13.38 -14.61
C ILE A 254 0.72 14.61 -13.70
N ALA A 255 -0.42 14.80 -13.04
CA ALA A 255 -0.69 15.96 -12.21
C ALA A 255 -1.29 15.61 -10.84
N GLY A 256 -1.31 16.60 -9.94
CA GLY A 256 -1.97 16.53 -8.64
C GLY A 256 -1.46 15.38 -7.77
N GLY A 257 -2.38 14.60 -7.20
CA GLY A 257 -2.05 13.47 -6.32
C GLY A 257 -1.36 12.28 -7.01
N MET A 258 -1.27 12.26 -8.34
CA MET A 258 -0.55 11.21 -9.07
C MET A 258 0.97 11.43 -9.05
N ILE A 259 1.43 12.70 -9.04
CA ILE A 259 2.85 13.05 -8.94
C ILE A 259 3.54 12.33 -7.77
N PRO A 260 3.09 12.48 -6.51
CA PRO A 260 3.76 11.82 -5.39
C PRO A 260 3.69 10.28 -5.46
N LYS A 261 2.70 9.71 -6.14
CA LYS A 261 2.60 8.24 -6.34
C LYS A 261 3.64 7.75 -7.34
N THR A 262 3.78 8.45 -8.45
CA THR A 262 4.76 8.08 -9.47
C THR A 262 6.18 8.38 -9.00
N GLU A 263 6.41 9.46 -8.25
CA GLU A 263 7.69 9.70 -7.56
C GLU A 263 8.05 8.58 -6.58
N THR A 264 7.07 8.14 -5.77
CA THR A 264 7.25 6.97 -4.89
C THR A 264 7.62 5.72 -5.68
N ALA A 265 6.98 5.50 -6.84
CA ALA A 265 7.28 4.38 -7.70
C ALA A 265 8.72 4.43 -8.24
N LEU A 266 9.14 5.59 -8.75
CA LEU A 266 10.50 5.81 -9.24
C LEU A 266 11.55 5.57 -8.14
N HIS A 267 11.34 6.15 -6.95
CA HIS A 267 12.25 5.96 -5.82
C HIS A 267 12.32 4.52 -5.33
N ALA A 268 11.19 3.79 -5.32
CA ALA A 268 11.18 2.38 -4.98
C ALA A 268 12.00 1.55 -5.98
N MET A 269 11.86 1.83 -7.28
CA MET A 269 12.63 1.16 -8.34
C MET A 269 14.12 1.48 -8.28
N GLU A 270 14.49 2.72 -8.00
CA GLU A 270 15.89 3.14 -7.77
C GLU A 270 16.54 2.35 -6.62
N ARG A 271 15.74 1.87 -5.66
CA ARG A 271 16.17 1.03 -4.52
C ARG A 271 16.08 -0.47 -4.79
N GLY A 272 15.80 -0.88 -6.03
CA GLY A 272 15.83 -2.28 -6.45
C GLY A 272 14.50 -3.02 -6.42
N VAL A 273 13.37 -2.31 -6.34
CA VAL A 273 12.05 -2.94 -6.55
C VAL A 273 11.89 -3.34 -8.02
N GLY A 274 11.46 -4.59 -8.27
CA GLY A 274 11.41 -5.16 -9.61
C GLY A 274 10.40 -4.49 -10.56
N ALA A 275 9.23 -4.13 -10.05
CA ALA A 275 8.25 -3.28 -10.73
C ALA A 275 7.25 -2.67 -9.73
N VAL A 276 6.62 -1.56 -10.11
CA VAL A 276 5.58 -0.90 -9.31
C VAL A 276 4.29 -0.87 -10.12
N VAL A 277 3.15 -1.13 -9.48
CA VAL A 277 1.84 -1.10 -10.12
C VAL A 277 0.95 -0.10 -9.40
N ILE A 278 0.33 0.80 -10.14
CA ILE A 278 -0.72 1.70 -9.63
C ILE A 278 -2.05 1.21 -10.19
N LEU A 279 -2.97 0.79 -9.32
CA LEU A 279 -4.22 0.14 -9.72
C LEU A 279 -5.41 0.55 -8.83
N ASP A 280 -6.63 0.33 -9.33
CA ASP A 280 -7.87 0.64 -8.60
C ASP A 280 -8.13 -0.39 -7.51
N GLY A 281 -7.95 0.02 -6.25
CA GLY A 281 -8.23 -0.81 -5.09
C GLY A 281 -9.70 -1.07 -4.81
N ARG A 282 -10.63 -0.43 -5.54
CA ARG A 282 -12.06 -0.70 -5.46
C ARG A 282 -12.48 -1.90 -6.31
N ALA A 283 -11.66 -2.25 -7.31
CA ALA A 283 -11.90 -3.42 -8.13
C ALA A 283 -11.89 -4.69 -7.26
N PRO A 284 -12.90 -5.57 -7.36
CA PRO A 284 -12.85 -6.85 -6.67
C PRO A 284 -11.61 -7.64 -7.10
N HIS A 285 -10.91 -8.21 -6.13
CA HIS A 285 -9.75 -9.07 -6.39
C HIS A 285 -8.57 -8.35 -7.09
N ALA A 286 -8.42 -7.03 -6.89
CA ALA A 286 -7.45 -6.20 -7.62
C ALA A 286 -6.01 -6.74 -7.55
N CYS A 287 -5.58 -7.24 -6.38
CA CYS A 287 -4.24 -7.83 -6.22
C CYS A 287 -4.07 -9.12 -7.02
N LEU A 288 -5.09 -9.98 -7.03
CA LEU A 288 -5.07 -11.25 -7.75
C LEU A 288 -5.19 -11.03 -9.26
N LEU A 289 -6.00 -10.06 -9.69
CA LEU A 289 -6.09 -9.67 -11.10
C LEU A 289 -4.72 -9.24 -11.63
N GLU A 290 -4.00 -8.40 -10.88
CA GLU A 290 -2.67 -7.94 -11.28
C GLU A 290 -1.62 -9.07 -11.30
N LEU A 291 -1.63 -9.95 -10.31
CA LEU A 291 -0.57 -10.96 -10.19
C LEU A 291 -0.87 -12.24 -10.96
N PHE A 292 -2.13 -12.68 -11.00
CA PHE A 292 -2.50 -14.03 -11.42
C PHE A 292 -3.30 -14.07 -12.74
N THR A 293 -3.23 -13.01 -13.54
CA THR A 293 -3.85 -12.97 -14.88
C THR A 293 -2.91 -12.36 -15.92
N GLU A 294 -3.29 -12.48 -17.21
CA GLU A 294 -2.53 -11.93 -18.34
C GLU A 294 -2.56 -10.41 -18.40
N HIS A 295 -3.71 -9.82 -18.09
CA HIS A 295 -3.93 -8.38 -18.17
C HIS A 295 -3.94 -7.81 -16.76
N GLY A 296 -2.96 -6.96 -16.46
CA GLY A 296 -2.90 -6.22 -15.21
C GLY A 296 -4.11 -5.31 -15.00
N ALA A 297 -4.36 -4.93 -13.75
CA ALA A 297 -5.54 -4.15 -13.35
C ALA A 297 -5.27 -2.63 -13.27
N GLY A 298 -4.12 -2.18 -13.78
CA GLY A 298 -3.72 -0.77 -13.76
C GLY A 298 -2.46 -0.49 -14.57
N THR A 299 -1.65 0.44 -14.09
CA THR A 299 -0.41 0.86 -14.75
C THR A 299 0.79 0.18 -14.14
N LEU A 300 1.47 -0.66 -14.93
CA LEU A 300 2.75 -1.26 -14.60
C LEU A 300 3.91 -0.31 -14.96
N ILE A 301 4.69 0.10 -13.97
CA ILE A 301 5.94 0.86 -14.14
C ILE A 301 7.11 -0.10 -13.98
N LYS A 302 7.90 -0.29 -15.06
CA LYS A 302 9.02 -1.23 -15.10
C LYS A 302 10.11 -0.74 -16.06
N ALA A 303 11.38 -0.95 -15.68
CA ALA A 303 12.54 -0.73 -16.55
C ALA A 303 12.67 -1.78 -17.67
#